data_AF-A0A1B9AQ72-F1
#
_entry.id   AF-A0A1B9AQ72-F1
#
_cell.length_a   1.000
_cell.length_b   1.000
_cell.length_c   1.000
_cell.angle_alpha   90.00
_cell.angle_beta   90.00
_cell.angle_gamma   90.00
#
_symmetry.space_group_name_H-M   'P 1'
#
loop_
_entity.id
_entity.type
_entity.pdbx_description
1 polymer ?
#
loop_
_entity_poly.entity_id
_entity_poly.type
_entity_poly.pdbx_seq_one_letter_code
_entity_poly.pdbx_strand_id
1 'polypeptide(L)'
;MDKRAEALKENNFKVTKETTKGNEYENMETREVVYLLPNKELTIVLNPKTVEQNGWLKDKVGKYYHSTALNQFPKRKNTGKQPIHYGYPIKFQSTEELSAFLAELNTL
;
A
#
# COMPACT_ATOMS: atom_id res chain seq x y z
N MET A 1 10.27 4.47 17.93
CA MET A 1 9.73 5.00 16.65
C MET A 1 9.43 3.82 15.75
N ASP A 2 8.32 3.83 15.00
CA ASP A 2 8.03 2.77 14.02
C ASP A 2 8.87 3.00 12.77
N LYS A 3 9.96 2.23 12.62
CA LYS A 3 10.91 2.34 11.50
C LYS A 3 10.24 2.21 10.12
N ARG A 4 9.07 1.58 10.05
CA ARG A 4 8.29 1.40 8.82
C ARG A 4 7.69 2.71 8.33
N ALA A 5 7.18 3.51 9.28
CA ALA A 5 6.65 4.83 8.99
C ALA A 5 7.76 5.83 8.63
N GLU A 6 8.97 5.65 9.17
CA GLU A 6 10.15 6.45 8.80
C GLU A 6 10.55 6.18 7.36
N ALA A 7 10.66 4.93 6.93
CA ALA A 7 10.99 4.57 5.55
C ALA A 7 10.02 5.20 4.51
N LEU A 8 8.72 5.26 4.83
CA LEU A 8 7.73 5.96 4.00
C LEU A 8 8.02 7.47 3.91
N LYS A 9 8.29 8.11 5.06
CA LYS A 9 8.60 9.55 5.10
C LYS A 9 9.88 9.90 4.34
N GLU A 10 10.91 9.05 4.42
CA GLU A 10 12.16 9.19 3.67
C GLU A 10 11.95 9.09 2.15
N ASN A 11 10.90 8.38 1.71
CA ASN A 11 10.53 8.22 0.31
C ASN A 11 9.42 9.19 -0.15
N ASN A 12 9.34 10.38 0.45
CA ASN A 12 8.37 11.44 0.11
C ASN A 12 6.89 11.09 0.34
N PHE A 13 6.60 10.09 1.18
CA PHE A 13 5.23 9.80 1.58
C PHE A 13 4.84 10.55 2.85
N LYS A 14 3.68 11.20 2.80
CA LYS A 14 3.08 11.87 3.96
C LYS A 14 1.88 11.06 4.46
N VAL A 15 1.77 10.92 5.78
CA VAL A 15 0.57 10.35 6.39
C VAL A 15 -0.62 11.28 6.17
N THR A 16 -1.68 10.74 5.58
CA THR A 16 -2.93 11.47 5.33
C THR A 16 -4.03 11.05 6.30
N LYS A 17 -4.00 9.80 6.76
CA LYS A 17 -5.00 9.25 7.68
C LYS A 17 -4.42 8.11 8.52
N GLU A 18 -4.75 8.13 9.80
CA GLU A 18 -4.38 7.05 10.74
C GLU A 18 -5.63 6.32 11.21
N THR A 19 -5.59 4.99 11.20
CA THR A 19 -6.69 4.16 11.70
C THR A 19 -6.15 2.93 12.43
N THR A 20 -6.98 2.33 13.28
CA THR A 20 -6.65 1.06 13.95
C THR A 20 -6.44 -0.11 12.97
N LYS A 21 -6.89 0.02 11.71
CA LYS A 21 -6.78 -0.99 10.65
C LYS A 21 -5.61 -0.74 9.71
N GLY A 22 -4.88 0.36 9.87
CA GLY A 22 -3.76 0.76 9.01
C GLY A 22 -3.69 2.25 8.80
N ASN A 23 -2.50 2.70 8.39
CA ASN A 23 -2.19 4.09 8.13
C ASN A 23 -2.12 4.32 6.62
N GLU A 24 -2.74 5.39 6.16
CA GLU A 24 -2.74 5.84 4.77
C GLU A 24 -1.61 6.84 4.57
N TYR A 25 -0.89 6.65 3.47
CA TYR A 25 0.20 7.50 3.05
C TYR A 25 0.03 7.88 1.59
N GLU A 26 0.27 9.15 1.27
CA GLU A 26 0.24 9.67 -0.09
C GLU A 26 1.63 10.20 -0.44
N ASN A 27 2.16 9.80 -1.59
CA ASN A 27 3.38 10.37 -2.13
C ASN A 27 3.13 11.82 -2.56
N MET A 28 3.98 12.74 -2.09
CA MET A 28 3.77 14.17 -2.35
C MET A 28 3.99 14.57 -3.82
N GLU A 29 4.75 13.77 -4.58
CA GLU A 29 5.09 14.04 -5.98
C GLU A 29 4.18 13.24 -6.93
N THR A 30 4.12 11.92 -6.79
CA THR A 30 3.38 11.04 -7.69
C THR A 30 1.89 10.93 -7.37
N ARG A 31 1.47 11.39 -6.18
CA ARG A 31 0.11 11.22 -5.65
C ARG A 31 -0.31 9.76 -5.44
N GLU A 32 0.64 8.82 -5.50
CA GLU A 32 0.38 7.41 -5.23
C GLU A 32 0.01 7.22 -3.77
N VAL A 33 -1.04 6.43 -3.52
CA VAL A 33 -1.54 6.15 -2.18
C VAL A 33 -1.21 4.71 -1.80
N VAL A 34 -0.58 4.54 -0.63
CA VAL A 34 -0.24 3.24 -0.06
C VAL A 34 -0.75 3.12 1.36
N TYR A 35 -1.13 1.92 1.77
CA TYR A 35 -1.58 1.65 3.14
C TYR A 35 -0.60 0.74 3.88
N LEU A 36 -0.04 1.22 4.99
CA LEU A 36 0.76 0.42 5.90
C LEU A 36 -0.18 -0.31 6.88
N LEU A 37 -0.15 -1.64 6.86
CA LEU A 37 -0.97 -2.45 7.76
C LEU A 37 -0.36 -2.53 9.17
N PRO A 38 -1.17 -2.62 10.24
CA PRO A 38 -0.70 -2.67 11.62
C PRO A 38 -0.15 -4.07 12.03
N ASN A 39 0.07 -4.94 11.05
CA ASN A 39 0.48 -6.33 11.28
C ASN A 39 1.94 -6.39 11.75
N LYS A 40 2.35 -7.54 12.33
CA LYS A 40 3.77 -7.78 12.69
C LYS A 40 4.68 -7.81 11.45
N GLU A 41 4.14 -8.23 10.31
CA GLU A 41 4.84 -8.22 9.02
C GLU A 41 4.81 -6.83 8.39
N LEU A 42 5.91 -6.41 7.77
CA LEU A 42 6.00 -5.15 7.05
C LEU A 42 5.20 -5.30 5.74
N THR A 43 3.94 -4.88 5.77
CA THR A 43 3.02 -5.05 4.63
C THR A 43 2.47 -3.70 4.20
N ILE A 44 2.69 -3.36 2.93
CA ILE A 44 1.98 -2.25 2.28
C ILE A 44 0.91 -2.79 1.35
N VAL A 45 -0.14 -2.02 1.14
CA VAL A 45 -1.18 -2.34 0.15
C VAL A 45 -1.16 -1.27 -0.93
N LEU A 46 -0.99 -1.71 -2.17
CA LEU A 46 -0.96 -0.86 -3.35
C LEU A 46 -2.32 -0.75 -4.04
N ASN A 47 -2.48 0.34 -4.79
CA ASN A 47 -3.67 0.59 -5.58
C ASN A 47 -3.77 -0.43 -6.73
N PRO A 48 -4.90 -1.15 -6.89
CA PRO A 48 -5.13 -2.06 -8.01
C PRO A 48 -4.89 -1.44 -9.38
N LYS A 49 -5.24 -0.17 -9.57
CA LYS A 49 -5.03 0.50 -10.85
C LYS A 49 -3.55 0.57 -11.22
N THR A 50 -2.70 0.96 -10.25
CA THR A 50 -1.25 1.06 -10.42
C THR A 50 -0.63 -0.30 -10.71
N VAL A 51 -1.04 -1.35 -9.98
CA VAL A 51 -0.55 -2.72 -10.18
C VAL A 51 -1.00 -3.31 -11.51
N GLU A 52 -2.25 -3.09 -11.91
CA GLU A 52 -2.79 -3.65 -13.14
C GLU A 52 -2.19 -3.02 -14.41
N GLN A 53 -1.78 -1.75 -14.32
CA GLN A 53 -1.10 -1.00 -15.38
C GLN A 53 0.40 -1.30 -15.49
N ASN A 54 1.04 -1.73 -14.40
CA ASN A 54 2.49 -1.94 -14.34
C ASN A 54 2.84 -3.43 -14.18
N GLY A 55 3.36 -4.04 -15.25
CA GLY A 55 3.70 -5.47 -15.28
C GLY A 55 4.66 -5.92 -14.17
N TRP A 56 5.66 -5.10 -13.83
CA TRP A 56 6.64 -5.41 -12.79
C TRP A 56 6.04 -5.56 -11.39
N LEU A 57 4.91 -4.89 -11.12
CA LEU A 57 4.20 -5.00 -9.84
C LEU A 57 3.44 -6.32 -9.75
N LYS A 58 2.95 -6.87 -10.86
CA LYS A 58 2.11 -8.08 -10.88
C LYS A 58 2.83 -9.30 -10.31
N ASP A 59 4.14 -9.38 -10.50
CA ASP A 59 4.95 -10.50 -10.02
C ASP A 59 5.34 -10.35 -8.53
N LYS A 60 5.23 -9.14 -7.97
CA LYS A 60 5.61 -8.83 -6.58
C LYS A 60 4.43 -8.87 -5.60
N VAL A 61 3.20 -8.86 -6.11
CA VAL A 61 1.98 -8.74 -5.29
C VAL A 61 1.38 -10.07 -4.86
N GLY A 62 0.82 -10.10 -3.65
CA GLY A 62 0.02 -11.21 -3.17
C GLY A 62 -1.42 -11.21 -3.68
N LYS A 63 -2.24 -12.12 -3.14
CA LYS A 63 -3.70 -12.15 -3.41
C LYS A 63 -4.37 -10.87 -2.90
N TYR A 64 -5.53 -10.54 -3.48
CA TYR A 64 -6.32 -9.38 -3.10
C TYR A 64 -6.52 -9.26 -1.59
N TYR A 65 -6.27 -8.05 -1.08
CA TYR A 65 -6.56 -7.67 0.28
C TYR A 65 -7.79 -6.76 0.30
N HIS A 66 -8.85 -7.18 1.00
CA HIS A 66 -10.07 -6.39 1.16
C HIS A 66 -10.11 -5.74 2.53
N SER A 67 -10.28 -4.42 2.58
CA SER A 67 -10.43 -3.71 3.85
C SER A 67 -11.19 -2.40 3.67
N THR A 68 -12.00 -2.04 4.66
CA THR A 68 -12.71 -0.76 4.70
C THR A 68 -11.76 0.42 4.92
N ALA A 69 -10.51 0.17 5.32
CA ALA A 69 -9.50 1.21 5.49
C ALA A 69 -8.99 1.76 4.14
N LEU A 70 -9.08 0.96 3.07
CA LEU A 70 -8.58 1.29 1.72
C LEU A 70 -9.53 2.22 0.95
N ASN A 71 -10.06 3.24 1.61
CA ASN A 71 -11.16 4.07 1.09
C ASN A 71 -10.85 4.79 -0.24
N GLN A 72 -9.57 5.00 -0.58
CA GLN A 72 -9.14 5.59 -1.86
C GLN A 72 -9.05 4.57 -3.01
N PHE A 73 -9.07 3.28 -2.71
CA PHE A 73 -8.94 2.22 -3.72
C PHE A 73 -10.28 1.86 -4.37
N PRO A 74 -10.29 1.25 -5.56
CA PRO A 74 -11.52 0.74 -6.16
C PRO A 74 -12.19 -0.33 -5.28
N LYS A 75 -13.50 -0.49 -5.48
CA LYS A 75 -14.27 -1.56 -4.83
C LYS A 75 -14.45 -2.75 -5.77
N ARG A 76 -14.43 -3.95 -5.22
CA ARG A 76 -14.76 -5.19 -5.94
C ARG A 76 -15.73 -6.02 -5.13
N LYS A 77 -16.59 -6.76 -5.84
CA LYS A 77 -17.45 -7.77 -5.22
C LYS A 77 -16.56 -8.91 -4.72
N ASN A 78 -16.51 -9.08 -3.40
CA ASN A 78 -15.86 -10.21 -2.76
C ASN A 78 -16.91 -11.33 -2.58
N THR A 79 -17.30 -11.64 -1.34
CA THR A 79 -18.29 -12.67 -0.99
C THR A 79 -19.64 -12.11 -0.52
N GLY A 80 -19.72 -10.82 -0.17
CA GLY A 80 -20.92 -10.16 0.33
C GLY A 80 -21.79 -9.51 -0.75
N LYS A 81 -22.94 -8.96 -0.32
CA LYS A 81 -23.86 -8.21 -1.19
C LYS A 81 -23.29 -6.87 -1.67
N GLN A 82 -22.47 -6.23 -0.84
CA GLN A 82 -21.89 -4.90 -1.13
C GLN A 82 -20.41 -5.01 -1.53
N PRO A 83 -19.96 -4.27 -2.57
CA PRO A 83 -18.55 -4.17 -2.92
C PRO A 83 -17.71 -3.58 -1.79
N ILE A 84 -16.51 -4.12 -1.58
CA ILE A 84 -15.55 -3.64 -0.58
C ILE A 84 -14.28 -3.19 -1.30
N HIS A 85 -13.64 -2.15 -0.77
CA HIS A 85 -12.35 -1.69 -1.27
C HIS A 85 -11.32 -2.81 -1.23
N TYR A 86 -10.49 -2.87 -2.27
CA TYR A 86 -9.46 -3.89 -2.39
C TYR A 86 -8.15 -3.30 -2.88
N GLY A 87 -7.06 -3.97 -2.53
CA GLY A 87 -5.71 -3.62 -2.95
C GLY A 87 -4.82 -4.85 -3.04
N TYR A 88 -3.58 -4.63 -3.46
CA TYR A 88 -2.59 -5.68 -3.59
C TYR A 88 -1.56 -5.58 -2.47
N PRO A 89 -1.51 -6.54 -1.54
CA PRO A 89 -0.53 -6.53 -0.47
C PRO A 89 0.84 -6.96 -0.98
N ILE A 90 1.88 -6.26 -0.55
CA ILE A 90 3.28 -6.67 -0.70
C ILE A 90 3.88 -6.76 0.71
N LYS A 91 4.55 -7.87 0.97
CA LYS A 91 5.23 -8.13 2.23
C LYS A 91 6.73 -7.95 2.04
N PHE A 92 7.36 -7.32 3.02
CA PHE A 92 8.80 -7.13 3.05
C PHE A 92 9.38 -7.75 4.32
N GLN A 93 10.61 -8.22 4.22
CA GLN A 93 11.35 -8.80 5.34
C GLN A 93 12.12 -7.74 6.12
N SER A 94 12.41 -6.59 5.50
CA SER A 94 13.15 -5.50 6.15
C SER A 94 12.71 -4.11 5.69
N THR A 95 13.10 -3.09 6.44
CA THR A 95 12.85 -1.68 6.12
C THR A 95 13.64 -1.21 4.91
N GLU A 96 14.81 -1.79 4.67
CA GLU A 96 15.66 -1.49 3.52
C GLU A 96 15.01 -1.99 2.23
N GLU A 97 14.41 -3.19 2.27
CA GLU A 97 13.63 -3.74 1.15
C GLU A 97 12.41 -2.88 0.84
N LEU A 98 11.69 -2.41 1.87
CA LEU A 98 10.61 -1.43 1.70
C LEU A 98 11.13 -0.15 1.04
N SER A 99 12.21 0.41 1.55
CA SER A 99 12.72 1.70 1.06
C SER A 99 13.19 1.59 -0.39
N ALA A 100 13.92 0.54 -0.75
CA ALA A 100 14.29 0.25 -2.13
C ALA A 100 13.07 0.12 -3.05
N PHE A 101 12.03 -0.60 -2.58
CA PHE A 101 10.78 -0.74 -3.33
C PHE A 101 10.06 0.61 -3.53
N LEU A 102 9.99 1.45 -2.49
CA LEU A 102 9.34 2.77 -2.58
C LEU A 102 10.11 3.71 -3.52
N ALA A 103 11.44 3.64 -3.52
CA ALA A 103 12.27 4.39 -4.46
C ALA A 103 11.98 3.98 -5.91
N GLU A 104 11.90 2.67 -6.19
CA GLU A 104 11.47 2.16 -7.51
C GLU A 104 10.05 2.63 -7.87
N LEU A 105 9.11 2.53 -6.92
CA LEU A 105 7.72 2.95 -7.11
C LEU A 105 7.59 4.43 -7.47
N ASN A 106 8.43 5.29 -6.90
CA ASN A 106 8.44 6.73 -7.18
C ASN A 106 8.94 7.08 -8.58
N THR A 107 9.56 6.14 -9.30
CA THR A 107 10.03 6.35 -10.68
C THR A 107 9.03 5.94 -11.75
N LEU A 108 7.87 5.41 -11.36
CA LEU A 108 6.76 5.10 -12.29
C LEU A 108 6.02 6.36 -12.74
#